data_AF-A0A7S3X712-F1
#
_entry.id   AF-A0A7S3X712-F1
#
_cell.length_a   1.000
_cell.length_b   1.000
_cell.length_c   1.000
_cell.angle_alpha   90.00
_cell.angle_beta   90.00
_cell.angle_gamma   90.00
#
_symmetry.space_group_name_H-M   'P 1'
#
loop_
_entity.id
_entity.type
_entity.pdbx_description
1 polymer ?
#
loop_
_entity_poly.entity_id
_entity_poly.type
_entity_poly.pdbx_seq_one_letter_code
_entity_poly.pdbx_strand_id
1 'polypeptide(L)'
;EAGRLAGLWHAAGVLSDGLLRAQTASTLRRVYAPKVHGAWGLQLACAAAPLDACVLFSSIASLIGGGGQSNYGAANGCLDSLGVCRRQRGQAASSVQWGPWADVGMAANSSVNARIQASGMGLIGLEQGATAFRAALLPGAPALLSLVVLSWGKFLSFMPAVPPLLQGFSSHRRPFAAVGDASERRVVTLEMIMESLESTIGTGVDADAPLMEAGLDSLGAVELGNQLQQESGMTLPSTLIFDYPTARQLAGYFKEEADKANGTGDAAVGDGLAPKAAVNLEAQVKAYGLSATLPLGITKPSQLRQIAACSGDAINEVPPARWSLEAADALGEIIGQRVRHGGFMREAELFDNARFSVSPAEAIAMDPQQRLLMEYGYEA
;
A
#
# COMPACT_ATOMS: atom_id res chain seq x y z
N GLU A 1 -25.69 -36.86 -28.49
CA GLU A 1 -25.28 -36.75 -27.07
C GLU A 1 -24.47 -35.47 -26.90
N ALA A 2 -24.77 -34.64 -25.90
CA ALA A 2 -23.95 -33.47 -25.60
C ALA A 2 -22.63 -33.97 -24.99
N GLY A 3 -21.49 -33.56 -25.58
CA GLY A 3 -20.17 -33.98 -25.12
C GLY A 3 -19.88 -33.57 -23.68
N ARG A 4 -19.00 -34.33 -23.00
CA ARG A 4 -18.56 -34.01 -21.62
C ARG A 4 -17.92 -32.63 -21.57
N LEU A 5 -18.29 -31.82 -20.57
CA LEU A 5 -17.58 -30.59 -20.24
C LEU A 5 -16.19 -30.92 -19.69
N ALA A 6 -15.15 -30.77 -20.53
CA ALA A 6 -13.78 -31.11 -20.17
C ALA A 6 -13.06 -29.99 -19.40
N GLY A 7 -13.38 -28.73 -19.67
CA GLY A 7 -12.68 -27.60 -19.05
C GLY A 7 -13.55 -26.37 -18.91
N LEU A 8 -13.17 -25.51 -17.97
CA LEU A 8 -13.84 -24.23 -17.71
C LEU A 8 -12.82 -23.10 -17.66
N TRP A 9 -13.11 -22.00 -18.36
CA TRP A 9 -12.29 -20.80 -18.31
C TRP A 9 -13.16 -19.60 -17.96
N HIS A 10 -12.97 -19.04 -16.77
CA HIS A 10 -13.71 -17.87 -16.33
C HIS A 10 -12.92 -16.60 -16.64
N ALA A 11 -13.20 -16.00 -17.79
CA ALA A 11 -12.55 -14.78 -18.28
C ALA A 11 -13.43 -13.53 -18.20
N ALA A 12 -14.64 -13.63 -17.63
CA ALA A 12 -15.58 -12.52 -17.58
C ALA A 12 -15.10 -11.44 -16.58
N GLY A 13 -15.12 -10.18 -17.02
CA GLY A 13 -14.74 -9.04 -16.19
C GLY A 13 -15.05 -7.71 -16.85
N VAL A 14 -15.26 -6.71 -16.01
CA VAL A 14 -15.39 -5.30 -16.40
C VAL A 14 -14.64 -4.45 -15.38
N LEU A 15 -14.17 -3.28 -15.81
CA LEU A 15 -13.52 -2.30 -14.96
C LEU A 15 -14.50 -1.20 -14.54
N SER A 16 -14.22 -0.59 -13.39
CA SER A 16 -14.91 0.60 -12.88
C SER A 16 -13.94 1.35 -11.97
N ASP A 17 -12.88 1.87 -12.58
CA ASP A 17 -11.75 2.45 -11.89
C ASP A 17 -12.14 3.77 -11.21
N GLY A 18 -11.58 4.00 -10.04
CA GLY A 18 -11.82 5.17 -9.20
C GLY A 18 -11.10 5.05 -7.86
N LEU A 19 -10.66 6.17 -7.30
CA LEU A 19 -10.08 6.19 -5.95
C LEU A 19 -11.03 5.55 -4.95
N LEU A 20 -10.49 4.97 -3.86
CA LEU A 20 -11.30 4.25 -2.88
C LEU A 20 -12.50 5.09 -2.36
N ARG A 21 -12.27 6.39 -2.11
CA ARG A 21 -13.32 7.35 -1.69
C ARG A 21 -14.44 7.58 -2.71
N ALA A 22 -14.16 7.33 -3.99
CA ALA A 22 -15.11 7.47 -5.08
C ALA A 22 -15.81 6.15 -5.45
N GLN A 23 -15.43 5.04 -4.80
CA GLN A 23 -16.09 3.76 -5.01
C GLN A 23 -17.46 3.75 -4.33
N THR A 24 -18.44 3.15 -4.99
CA THR A 24 -19.82 3.06 -4.51
C THR A 24 -20.33 1.63 -4.59
N ALA A 25 -21.49 1.36 -4.00
CA ALA A 25 -22.15 0.07 -4.13
C ALA A 25 -22.43 -0.30 -5.60
N SER A 26 -22.69 0.68 -6.49
CA SER A 26 -22.95 0.42 -7.90
C SER A 26 -21.68 0.04 -8.66
N THR A 27 -20.56 0.71 -8.41
CA THR A 27 -19.27 0.38 -9.03
C THR A 27 -18.77 -0.99 -8.57
N LEU A 28 -18.91 -1.31 -7.27
CA LEU A 28 -18.62 -2.64 -6.74
C LEU A 28 -19.48 -3.72 -7.39
N ARG A 29 -20.81 -3.55 -7.42
CA ARG A 29 -21.72 -4.53 -8.07
C ARG A 29 -21.37 -4.75 -9.53
N ARG A 30 -21.07 -3.68 -10.27
CA ARG A 30 -20.70 -3.76 -11.69
C ARG A 30 -19.49 -4.67 -11.91
N VAL A 31 -18.46 -4.55 -11.07
CA VAL A 31 -17.24 -5.36 -11.18
C VAL A 31 -17.44 -6.78 -10.62
N TYR A 32 -18.13 -6.92 -9.48
CA TYR A 32 -18.37 -8.21 -8.82
C TYR A 32 -19.34 -9.12 -9.57
N ALA A 33 -20.29 -8.57 -10.32
CA ALA A 33 -21.30 -9.36 -11.03
C ALA A 33 -20.67 -10.34 -12.05
N PRO A 34 -19.88 -9.91 -13.05
CA PRO A 34 -19.27 -10.85 -13.99
C PRO A 34 -18.13 -11.65 -13.37
N LYS A 35 -17.35 -11.07 -12.45
CA LYS A 35 -16.21 -11.75 -11.82
C LYS A 35 -16.66 -12.76 -10.78
N VAL A 36 -17.11 -12.27 -9.64
CA VAL A 36 -17.35 -13.11 -8.45
C VAL A 36 -18.62 -13.93 -8.60
N HIS A 37 -19.74 -13.31 -8.96
CA HIS A 37 -21.01 -14.02 -9.08
C HIS A 37 -21.01 -14.95 -10.29
N GLY A 38 -20.41 -14.53 -11.40
CA GLY A 38 -20.17 -15.40 -12.56
C GLY A 38 -19.37 -16.65 -12.20
N ALA A 39 -18.22 -16.49 -11.53
CA ALA A 39 -17.40 -17.62 -11.10
C ALA A 39 -18.12 -18.54 -10.11
N TRP A 40 -18.86 -17.97 -9.17
CA TRP A 40 -19.63 -18.75 -8.20
C TRP A 40 -20.78 -19.52 -8.85
N GLY A 41 -21.49 -18.92 -9.80
CA GLY A 41 -22.51 -19.61 -10.59
C GLY A 41 -21.93 -20.80 -11.36
N LEU A 42 -20.78 -20.61 -12.01
CA LEU A 42 -20.06 -21.68 -12.70
C LEU A 42 -19.57 -22.78 -11.75
N GLN A 43 -19.07 -22.41 -10.56
CA GLN A 43 -18.68 -23.34 -9.50
C GLN A 43 -19.86 -24.24 -9.12
N LEU A 44 -21.04 -23.68 -8.89
CA LEU A 44 -22.24 -24.42 -8.51
C LEU A 44 -22.70 -25.33 -9.66
N ALA A 45 -22.77 -24.79 -10.88
CA ALA A 45 -23.20 -25.54 -12.06
C ALA A 45 -22.26 -26.72 -12.39
N CYS A 46 -20.97 -26.58 -12.09
CA CYS A 46 -19.95 -27.60 -12.37
C CYS A 46 -19.49 -28.35 -11.11
N ALA A 47 -20.24 -28.30 -10.00
CA ALA A 47 -19.78 -28.85 -8.72
C ALA A 47 -19.53 -30.37 -8.78
N ALA A 48 -20.34 -31.10 -9.56
CA ALA A 48 -20.24 -32.54 -9.77
C ALA A 48 -19.61 -32.93 -11.13
N ALA A 49 -19.20 -31.94 -11.94
CA ALA A 49 -18.59 -32.21 -13.24
C ALA A 49 -17.09 -32.57 -13.05
N PRO A 50 -16.61 -33.69 -13.61
CA PRO A 50 -15.19 -34.04 -13.57
C PRO A 50 -14.44 -33.20 -14.60
N LEU A 51 -14.14 -31.94 -14.27
CA LEU A 51 -13.36 -31.06 -15.13
C LEU A 51 -11.89 -31.47 -15.13
N ASP A 52 -11.28 -31.54 -16.30
CA ASP A 52 -9.83 -31.74 -16.46
C ASP A 52 -9.07 -30.45 -16.09
N ALA A 53 -9.68 -29.30 -16.35
CA ALA A 53 -9.11 -27.99 -16.04
C ALA A 53 -10.18 -26.95 -15.67
N CYS A 54 -9.84 -26.06 -14.75
CA CYS A 54 -10.61 -24.85 -14.47
C CYS A 54 -9.63 -23.69 -14.32
N VAL A 55 -9.67 -22.69 -15.21
CA VAL A 55 -8.80 -21.52 -15.12
C VAL A 55 -9.63 -20.29 -14.80
N LEU A 56 -9.31 -19.63 -13.68
CA LEU A 56 -9.91 -18.36 -13.30
C LEU A 56 -8.96 -17.25 -13.73
N PHE A 57 -9.43 -16.36 -14.61
CA PHE A 57 -8.62 -15.22 -15.04
C PHE A 57 -8.74 -14.12 -14.00
N SER A 58 -7.81 -14.14 -13.05
CA SER A 58 -7.61 -13.12 -12.03
C SER A 58 -6.70 -12.01 -12.57
N SER A 59 -6.24 -11.11 -11.71
CA SER A 59 -5.36 -10.01 -12.09
C SER A 59 -4.29 -9.78 -11.03
N ILE A 60 -3.11 -9.32 -11.46
CA ILE A 60 -2.03 -8.89 -10.56
C ILE A 60 -2.48 -7.79 -9.58
N ALA A 61 -3.54 -7.04 -9.91
CA ALA A 61 -4.15 -6.05 -9.02
C ALA A 61 -4.67 -6.63 -7.69
N SER A 62 -4.92 -7.93 -7.61
CA SER A 62 -5.26 -8.62 -6.35
C SER A 62 -4.04 -8.86 -5.45
N LEU A 63 -2.84 -8.89 -6.03
CA LEU A 63 -1.58 -9.16 -5.32
C LEU A 63 -0.88 -7.87 -4.89
N ILE A 64 -0.67 -6.95 -5.83
CA ILE A 64 0.10 -5.72 -5.61
C ILE A 64 -0.75 -4.46 -5.60
N GLY A 65 -2.07 -4.59 -5.80
CA GLY A 65 -2.97 -3.46 -5.98
C GLY A 65 -2.91 -2.86 -7.38
N GLY A 66 -3.83 -1.94 -7.64
CA GLY A 66 -3.83 -1.09 -8.84
C GLY A 66 -4.40 0.27 -8.46
N GLY A 67 -3.77 1.35 -8.94
CA GLY A 67 -4.23 2.71 -8.68
C GLY A 67 -5.69 2.88 -9.14
N GLY A 68 -6.60 3.14 -8.20
CA GLY A 68 -8.03 3.27 -8.50
C GLY A 68 -8.77 1.94 -8.74
N GLN A 69 -8.15 0.78 -8.49
CA GLN A 69 -8.72 -0.53 -8.81
C GLN A 69 -9.08 -1.34 -7.57
N SER A 70 -9.51 -0.71 -6.47
CA SER A 70 -9.82 -1.42 -5.22
C SER A 70 -10.95 -2.45 -5.38
N ASN A 71 -12.02 -2.11 -6.11
CA ASN A 71 -13.12 -3.01 -6.43
C ASN A 71 -12.68 -4.21 -7.29
N TYR A 72 -11.81 -3.96 -8.28
CA TYR A 72 -11.30 -4.96 -9.19
C TYR A 72 -10.28 -5.87 -8.52
N GLY A 73 -9.35 -5.33 -7.75
CA GLY A 73 -8.41 -6.09 -6.93
C GLY A 73 -9.16 -7.02 -5.97
N ALA A 74 -10.17 -6.51 -5.26
CA ALA A 74 -10.99 -7.31 -4.35
C ALA A 74 -11.78 -8.43 -5.07
N ALA A 75 -12.42 -8.13 -6.20
CA ALA A 75 -13.14 -9.13 -7.00
C ALA A 75 -12.21 -10.26 -7.52
N ASN A 76 -10.99 -9.92 -7.91
CA ASN A 76 -9.98 -10.89 -8.34
C ASN A 76 -9.42 -11.70 -7.16
N GLY A 77 -9.28 -11.11 -5.96
CA GLY A 77 -8.95 -11.83 -4.74
C GLY A 77 -9.99 -12.89 -4.37
N CYS A 78 -11.27 -12.65 -4.66
CA CYS A 78 -12.31 -13.68 -4.54
C CYS A 78 -12.09 -14.86 -5.52
N LEU A 79 -11.65 -14.59 -6.75
CA LEU A 79 -11.31 -15.64 -7.72
C LEU A 79 -10.11 -16.46 -7.26
N ASP A 80 -9.08 -15.81 -6.73
CA ASP A 80 -7.89 -16.48 -6.20
C ASP A 80 -8.26 -17.43 -5.06
N SER A 81 -9.09 -16.94 -4.14
CA SER A 81 -9.61 -17.72 -3.01
C SER A 81 -10.46 -18.90 -3.49
N LEU A 82 -11.30 -18.70 -4.52
CA LEU A 82 -12.10 -19.78 -5.12
C LEU A 82 -11.22 -20.86 -5.76
N GLY A 83 -10.17 -20.46 -6.50
CA GLY A 83 -9.21 -21.38 -7.11
C GLY A 83 -8.50 -22.25 -6.07
N VAL A 84 -8.02 -21.63 -4.98
CA VAL A 84 -7.42 -22.33 -3.84
C VAL A 84 -8.42 -23.29 -3.18
N CYS A 85 -9.65 -22.83 -2.93
CA CYS A 85 -10.70 -23.65 -2.31
C CYS A 85 -11.06 -24.88 -3.16
N ARG A 86 -11.18 -24.73 -4.48
CA ARG A 86 -11.39 -25.85 -5.42
C ARG A 86 -10.27 -26.89 -5.31
N ARG A 87 -9.01 -26.44 -5.31
CA ARG A 87 -7.85 -27.34 -5.20
C ARG A 87 -7.78 -28.07 -3.86
N GLN A 88 -8.10 -27.40 -2.76
CA GLN A 88 -8.20 -28.05 -1.44
C GLN A 88 -9.27 -29.14 -1.38
N ARG A 89 -10.31 -29.05 -2.22
CA ARG A 89 -11.38 -30.06 -2.37
C ARG A 89 -11.07 -31.12 -3.43
N GLY A 90 -9.84 -31.17 -3.95
CA GLY A 90 -9.44 -32.13 -4.99
C GLY A 90 -10.02 -31.83 -6.38
N GLN A 91 -10.58 -30.64 -6.60
CA GLN A 91 -11.12 -30.24 -7.90
C GLN A 91 -10.05 -29.49 -8.70
N ALA A 92 -9.99 -29.72 -10.02
CA ALA A 92 -9.11 -28.96 -10.89
C ALA A 92 -9.42 -27.46 -10.80
N ALA A 93 -8.40 -26.65 -10.55
CA ALA A 93 -8.44 -25.19 -10.60
C ALA A 93 -7.04 -24.56 -10.59
N SER A 94 -6.92 -23.45 -11.33
CA SER A 94 -5.78 -22.53 -11.31
C SER A 94 -6.32 -21.11 -11.46
N SER A 95 -6.11 -20.26 -10.45
CA SER A 95 -6.32 -18.82 -10.60
C SER A 95 -5.05 -18.18 -11.11
N VAL A 96 -5.13 -17.49 -12.25
CA VAL A 96 -3.98 -16.83 -12.86
C VAL A 96 -4.14 -15.33 -12.69
N GLN A 97 -3.27 -14.72 -11.88
CA GLN A 97 -3.16 -13.28 -11.71
C GLN A 97 -2.41 -12.70 -12.90
N TRP A 98 -3.15 -12.32 -13.93
CA TRP A 98 -2.58 -11.73 -15.14
C TRP A 98 -2.15 -10.28 -14.90
N GLY A 99 -0.95 -9.97 -15.35
CA GLY A 99 -0.49 -8.62 -15.59
C GLY A 99 -1.15 -8.00 -16.84
N PRO A 100 -0.73 -6.78 -17.19
CA PRO A 100 -1.25 -6.05 -18.35
C PRO A 100 -0.90 -6.75 -19.66
N TRP A 101 -1.84 -6.83 -20.60
CA TRP A 101 -1.63 -7.44 -21.92
C TRP A 101 -1.30 -6.38 -22.98
N ALA A 102 -0.42 -6.72 -23.92
CA ALA A 102 0.07 -5.76 -24.92
C ALA A 102 -0.99 -5.34 -25.94
N ASP A 103 -1.62 -6.31 -26.60
CA ASP A 103 -2.38 -6.06 -27.84
C ASP A 103 -3.90 -6.21 -27.69
N VAL A 104 -4.37 -6.86 -26.61
CA VAL A 104 -5.79 -7.23 -26.43
C VAL A 104 -6.18 -7.16 -24.96
N GLY A 105 -7.43 -6.78 -24.67
CA GLY A 105 -8.03 -6.85 -23.33
C GLY A 105 -8.20 -5.49 -22.65
N MET A 106 -8.51 -5.53 -21.35
CA MET A 106 -8.92 -4.35 -20.57
C MET A 106 -7.80 -3.30 -20.39
N ALA A 107 -6.55 -3.62 -20.72
CA ALA A 107 -5.39 -2.74 -20.62
C ALA A 107 -4.89 -2.22 -21.99
N ALA A 108 -5.51 -2.58 -23.11
CA ALA A 108 -5.00 -2.28 -24.46
C ALA A 108 -5.07 -0.79 -24.88
N ASN A 109 -5.43 0.13 -23.97
CA ASN A 109 -5.43 1.56 -24.24
C ASN A 109 -4.00 2.11 -24.14
N SER A 110 -3.53 2.83 -25.16
CA SER A 110 -2.15 3.29 -25.29
C SER A 110 -1.68 4.20 -24.15
N SER A 111 -2.55 5.06 -23.63
CA SER A 111 -2.21 5.94 -22.49
C SER A 111 -2.06 5.19 -21.17
N VAL A 112 -2.84 4.12 -20.97
CA VAL A 112 -2.74 3.23 -19.80
C VAL A 112 -1.45 2.42 -19.85
N ASN A 113 -1.04 1.97 -21.04
CA ASN A 113 0.20 1.23 -21.25
C ASN A 113 1.45 2.04 -20.87
N ALA A 114 1.51 3.32 -21.26
CA ALA A 114 2.65 4.19 -20.94
C ALA A 114 2.83 4.35 -19.43
N ARG A 115 1.73 4.58 -18.69
CA ARG A 115 1.76 4.70 -17.21
C ARG A 115 2.18 3.40 -16.53
N ILE A 116 1.66 2.27 -17.00
CA ILE A 116 2.00 0.94 -16.48
C ILE A 116 3.49 0.64 -16.72
N GLN A 117 4.01 0.92 -17.91
CA GLN A 117 5.41 0.73 -18.24
C GLN A 117 6.34 1.68 -17.46
N ALA A 118 5.90 2.91 -17.20
CA ALA A 118 6.61 3.86 -16.35
C ALA A 118 6.79 3.30 -14.93
N SER A 119 5.79 2.60 -14.39
CA SER A 119 5.86 1.92 -13.07
C SER A 119 6.77 0.67 -13.05
N GLY A 120 7.42 0.33 -14.17
CA GLY A 120 8.25 -0.87 -14.30
C GLY A 120 7.50 -2.15 -14.63
N MET A 121 6.18 -2.10 -14.84
CA MET A 121 5.40 -3.24 -15.31
C MET A 121 5.41 -3.32 -16.84
N GLY A 122 5.93 -4.42 -17.39
CA GLY A 122 5.87 -4.72 -18.81
C GLY A 122 4.52 -5.27 -19.24
N LEU A 123 4.30 -5.30 -20.55
CA LEU A 123 3.10 -5.88 -21.16
C LEU A 123 3.35 -7.33 -21.54
N ILE A 124 2.35 -8.18 -21.33
CA ILE A 124 2.36 -9.60 -21.68
C ILE A 124 1.98 -9.75 -23.16
N GLY A 125 2.86 -10.36 -23.92
CA GLY A 125 2.58 -10.76 -25.31
C GLY A 125 1.77 -12.05 -25.38
N LEU A 126 1.14 -12.32 -26.53
CA LEU A 126 0.31 -13.51 -26.74
C LEU A 126 1.08 -14.82 -26.52
N GLU A 127 2.34 -14.91 -26.94
CA GLU A 127 3.16 -16.12 -26.77
C GLU A 127 3.44 -16.42 -25.29
N GLN A 128 3.78 -15.38 -24.51
CA GLN A 128 4.00 -15.47 -23.07
C GLN A 128 2.71 -15.86 -22.36
N GLY A 129 1.59 -15.22 -22.73
CA GLY A 129 0.27 -15.52 -22.20
C GLY A 129 -0.18 -16.96 -22.49
N ALA A 130 -0.02 -17.43 -23.74
CA ALA A 130 -0.34 -18.79 -24.14
C ALA A 130 0.51 -19.84 -23.41
N THR A 131 1.79 -19.55 -23.18
CA THR A 131 2.70 -20.43 -22.43
C THR A 131 2.27 -20.55 -20.97
N ALA A 132 1.97 -19.44 -20.30
CA ALA A 132 1.48 -19.45 -18.93
C ALA A 132 0.08 -20.10 -18.82
N PHE A 133 -0.78 -19.88 -19.81
CA PHE A 133 -2.09 -20.52 -19.86
C PHE A 133 -1.94 -22.04 -19.96
N ARG A 134 -1.08 -22.55 -20.86
CA ARG A 134 -0.75 -23.98 -20.95
C ARG A 134 -0.21 -24.52 -19.62
N ALA A 135 0.66 -23.78 -18.94
CA ALA A 135 1.18 -24.18 -17.63
C ALA A 135 0.05 -24.29 -16.59
N ALA A 136 -0.92 -23.37 -16.59
CA ALA A 136 -2.07 -23.38 -15.68
C ALA A 136 -3.03 -24.57 -15.90
N LEU A 137 -2.97 -25.22 -17.07
CA LEU A 137 -3.76 -26.42 -17.39
C LEU A 137 -3.12 -27.72 -16.88
N LEU A 138 -1.86 -27.69 -16.42
CA LEU A 138 -1.18 -28.89 -15.94
C LEU A 138 -1.72 -29.35 -14.58
N PRO A 139 -1.88 -30.66 -14.33
CA PRO A 139 -2.38 -31.17 -13.04
C PRO A 139 -1.55 -30.71 -11.82
N GLY A 140 -0.24 -30.58 -12.01
CA GLY A 140 0.71 -30.12 -10.99
C GLY A 140 0.83 -28.60 -10.85
N ALA A 141 0.08 -27.82 -11.63
CA ALA A 141 0.12 -26.36 -11.54
C ALA A 141 -0.32 -25.89 -10.14
N PRO A 142 0.30 -24.82 -9.58
CA PRO A 142 -0.17 -24.19 -8.37
C PRO A 142 -1.64 -23.72 -8.50
N ALA A 143 -2.38 -23.73 -7.39
CA ALA A 143 -3.75 -23.23 -7.36
C ALA A 143 -3.86 -21.73 -7.66
N LEU A 144 -2.77 -20.99 -7.40
CA LEU A 144 -2.62 -19.57 -7.65
C LEU A 144 -1.27 -19.33 -8.31
N LEU A 145 -1.27 -18.69 -9.47
CA LEU A 145 -0.07 -18.34 -10.24
C LEU A 145 -0.16 -16.88 -10.69
N SER A 146 0.96 -16.18 -10.68
CA SER A 146 1.03 -14.81 -11.17
C SER A 146 1.88 -14.77 -12.43
N LEU A 147 1.38 -14.10 -13.47
CA LEU A 147 2.18 -13.77 -14.64
C LEU A 147 2.25 -12.25 -14.74
N VAL A 148 3.43 -11.69 -14.49
CA VAL A 148 3.70 -10.26 -14.66
C VAL A 148 5.11 -10.11 -15.21
N VAL A 149 5.27 -9.19 -16.15
CA VAL A 149 6.58 -8.80 -16.68
C VAL A 149 7.06 -7.62 -15.85
N LEU A 150 8.22 -7.70 -15.19
CA LEU A 150 8.73 -6.64 -14.33
C LEU A 150 10.15 -6.22 -14.72
N SER A 151 10.34 -4.92 -14.86
CA SER A 151 11.64 -4.26 -14.81
C SER A 151 11.95 -3.94 -13.34
N TRP A 152 12.56 -4.87 -12.62
CA TRP A 152 12.74 -4.80 -11.17
C TRP A 152 13.34 -3.47 -10.68
N GLY A 153 14.35 -2.93 -11.35
CA GLY A 153 14.94 -1.64 -10.98
C GLY A 153 13.92 -0.49 -10.95
N LYS A 154 13.06 -0.41 -11.97
CA LYS A 154 11.97 0.58 -12.04
C LYS A 154 10.85 0.26 -11.05
N PHE A 155 10.43 -0.99 -10.99
CA PHE A 155 9.31 -1.39 -10.13
C PHE A 155 9.62 -1.15 -8.65
N LEU A 156 10.85 -1.47 -8.23
CA LEU A 156 11.29 -1.29 -6.85
C LEU A 156 11.63 0.17 -6.51
N SER A 157 11.98 1.02 -7.48
CA SER A 157 12.26 2.44 -7.22
C SER A 157 11.03 3.23 -6.79
N PHE A 158 9.81 2.78 -7.13
CA PHE A 158 8.57 3.39 -6.68
C PHE A 158 8.15 2.96 -5.27
N MET A 159 8.88 2.02 -4.65
CA MET A 159 8.54 1.56 -3.30
C MET A 159 9.30 2.36 -2.25
N PRO A 160 8.65 2.79 -1.16
CA PRO A 160 9.32 3.49 -0.07
C PRO A 160 10.37 2.63 0.63
N ALA A 161 10.20 1.30 0.62
CA ALA A 161 11.20 0.33 1.06
C ALA A 161 11.06 -0.96 0.27
N VAL A 162 12.18 -1.56 -0.12
CA VAL A 162 12.19 -2.86 -0.82
C VAL A 162 11.95 -3.99 0.19
N PRO A 163 10.91 -4.84 0.00
CA PRO A 163 10.67 -5.99 0.87
C PRO A 163 11.88 -6.95 0.91
N PRO A 164 12.20 -7.59 2.04
CA PRO A 164 13.34 -8.52 2.15
C PRO A 164 13.37 -9.61 1.08
N LEU A 165 12.20 -10.17 0.75
CA LEU A 165 12.05 -11.18 -0.30
C LEU A 165 12.51 -10.70 -1.70
N LEU A 166 12.45 -9.38 -1.95
CA LEU A 166 12.75 -8.77 -3.24
C LEU A 166 14.13 -8.09 -3.27
N GLN A 167 14.90 -8.13 -2.18
CA GLN A 167 16.23 -7.50 -2.13
C GLN A 167 17.18 -8.03 -3.21
N GLY A 168 17.14 -9.32 -3.52
CA GLY A 168 17.95 -9.92 -4.59
C GLY A 168 17.61 -9.41 -5.99
N PHE A 169 16.42 -8.82 -6.18
CA PHE A 169 15.99 -8.19 -7.43
C PHE A 169 16.25 -6.68 -7.44
N SER A 170 16.58 -6.09 -6.29
CA SER A 170 17.06 -4.71 -6.23
C SER A 170 18.46 -4.66 -6.83
N SER A 171 18.53 -4.36 -8.11
CA SER A 171 19.78 -4.22 -8.82
C SER A 171 20.48 -2.92 -8.42
N HIS A 172 21.14 -2.93 -7.26
CA HIS A 172 22.52 -2.46 -7.22
C HIS A 172 23.36 -3.56 -7.86
N ARG A 173 23.35 -3.65 -9.20
CA ARG A 173 24.52 -4.22 -9.87
C ARG A 173 25.66 -3.28 -9.46
N ARG A 174 26.65 -3.77 -8.69
CA ARG A 174 27.96 -3.11 -8.65
C ARG A 174 28.30 -2.81 -10.10
N PRO A 175 28.46 -1.54 -10.51
CA PRO A 175 28.97 -1.27 -11.82
C PRO A 175 30.31 -2.00 -11.87
N PHE A 176 30.44 -2.96 -12.80
CA PHE A 176 31.77 -3.19 -13.35
C PHE A 176 32.22 -1.79 -13.78
N ALA A 177 33.36 -1.35 -13.25
CA ALA A 177 33.93 -0.05 -13.55
C ALA A 177 34.15 0.05 -15.07
N ALA A 178 33.13 0.51 -15.78
CA ALA A 178 33.27 1.12 -17.07
C ALA A 178 33.81 2.52 -16.78
N VAL A 179 35.09 2.70 -17.05
CA VAL A 179 35.70 4.01 -17.18
C VAL A 179 34.95 4.71 -18.31
N GLY A 180 34.00 5.57 -17.96
CA GLY A 180 33.17 6.33 -18.87
C GLY A 180 32.66 7.57 -18.17
N ASP A 181 33.04 8.73 -18.72
CA ASP A 181 32.92 10.11 -18.28
C ASP A 181 31.87 10.49 -17.22
N ALA A 182 32.30 11.38 -16.32
CA ALA A 182 31.46 12.17 -15.45
C ALA A 182 30.40 12.91 -16.28
N SER A 183 29.13 12.52 -16.14
CA SER A 183 28.01 13.29 -16.68
C SER A 183 27.98 14.66 -16.01
N GLU A 184 28.12 15.72 -16.79
CA GLU A 184 27.97 17.11 -16.35
C GLU A 184 26.64 17.28 -15.60
N ARG A 185 26.70 17.65 -14.32
CA ARG A 185 25.52 18.08 -13.56
C ARG A 185 25.02 19.38 -14.17
N ARG A 186 23.79 19.38 -14.71
CA ARG A 186 23.17 20.60 -15.23
C ARG A 186 22.59 21.42 -14.08
N VAL A 187 22.87 22.72 -14.11
CA VAL A 187 22.25 23.69 -13.19
C VAL A 187 20.80 23.87 -13.62
N VAL A 188 19.85 23.50 -12.75
CA VAL A 188 18.43 23.75 -12.95
C VAL A 188 18.14 25.20 -12.59
N THR A 189 17.69 26.01 -13.55
CA THR A 189 17.37 27.43 -13.33
C THR A 189 15.91 27.64 -12.98
N LEU A 190 15.56 28.84 -12.48
CA LEU A 190 14.18 29.20 -12.15
C LEU A 190 13.28 29.10 -13.38
N GLU A 191 13.76 29.48 -14.56
CA GLU A 191 12.99 29.40 -15.81
C GLU A 191 12.60 27.96 -16.16
N MET A 192 13.50 26.99 -15.95
CA MET A 192 13.23 25.56 -16.19
C MET A 192 12.20 25.00 -15.22
N ILE A 193 12.26 25.43 -13.95
CA ILE A 193 11.28 25.04 -12.93
C ILE A 193 9.90 25.59 -13.27
N MET A 194 9.84 26.84 -13.75
CA MET A 194 8.58 27.47 -14.17
C MET A 194 7.99 26.80 -15.41
N GLU A 195 8.81 26.40 -16.39
CA GLU A 195 8.36 25.64 -17.57
C GLU A 195 7.83 24.24 -17.18
N SER A 196 8.52 23.56 -16.27
CA SER A 196 8.08 22.27 -15.72
C SER A 196 6.76 22.39 -14.95
N LEU A 197 6.59 23.47 -14.18
CA LEU A 197 5.36 23.77 -13.46
C LEU A 197 4.19 24.10 -14.40
N GLU A 198 4.42 24.90 -15.45
CA GLU A 198 3.41 25.17 -16.47
C GLU A 198 2.99 23.88 -17.21
N SER A 199 3.93 22.98 -17.50
CA SER A 199 3.62 21.68 -18.12
C SER A 199 2.76 20.78 -17.22
N THR A 200 2.91 20.91 -15.89
CA THR A 200 2.25 20.04 -14.90
C THR A 200 0.89 20.62 -14.45
N ILE A 201 0.81 21.94 -14.26
CA ILE A 201 -0.37 22.64 -13.72
C ILE A 201 -1.25 23.22 -14.85
N GLY A 202 -0.67 23.51 -16.03
CA GLY A 202 -1.40 23.98 -17.21
C GLY A 202 -1.77 25.47 -17.22
N THR A 203 -1.36 26.24 -16.21
CA THR A 203 -1.54 27.70 -16.11
C THR A 203 -0.26 28.36 -15.62
N GLY A 204 -0.04 29.63 -15.99
CA GLY A 204 1.09 30.41 -15.48
C GLY A 204 1.03 30.54 -13.96
N VAL A 205 2.10 30.12 -13.29
CA VAL A 205 2.24 30.12 -11.82
C VAL A 205 3.08 31.32 -11.41
N ASP A 206 2.76 31.97 -10.29
CA ASP A 206 3.64 32.99 -9.70
C ASP A 206 4.81 32.31 -8.97
N ALA A 207 6.03 32.76 -9.25
CA ALA A 207 7.26 32.16 -8.72
C ALA A 207 7.36 32.21 -7.18
N ASP A 208 6.63 33.14 -6.55
CA ASP A 208 6.59 33.35 -5.10
C ASP A 208 5.31 32.82 -4.44
N ALA A 209 4.34 32.33 -5.20
CA ALA A 209 3.12 31.74 -4.65
C ALA A 209 3.36 30.29 -4.17
N PRO A 210 2.70 29.85 -3.08
CA PRO A 210 2.73 28.46 -2.67
C PRO A 210 2.21 27.54 -3.78
N LEU A 211 3.01 26.56 -4.19
CA LEU A 211 2.68 25.68 -5.33
C LEU A 211 1.36 24.92 -5.12
N MET A 212 1.04 24.55 -3.88
CA MET A 212 -0.22 23.89 -3.52
C MET A 212 -1.45 24.80 -3.73
N GLU A 213 -1.30 26.10 -3.49
CA GLU A 213 -2.36 27.09 -3.72
C GLU A 213 -2.47 27.45 -5.21
N ALA A 214 -1.37 27.33 -5.95
CA ALA A 214 -1.31 27.47 -7.41
C ALA A 214 -1.89 26.26 -8.18
N GLY A 215 -2.38 25.23 -7.49
CA GLY A 215 -3.05 24.08 -8.10
C GLY A 215 -2.19 22.81 -8.23
N LEU A 216 -0.98 22.78 -7.64
CA LEU A 216 -0.19 21.56 -7.56
C LEU A 216 -0.82 20.61 -6.52
N ASP A 217 -1.34 19.47 -6.98
CA ASP A 217 -1.87 18.44 -6.10
C ASP A 217 -0.78 17.42 -5.69
N SER A 218 -1.12 16.46 -4.82
CA SER A 218 -0.15 15.47 -4.33
C SER A 218 0.41 14.54 -5.42
N LEU A 219 -0.27 14.42 -6.57
CA LEU A 219 0.22 13.63 -7.71
C LEU A 219 1.17 14.48 -8.57
N GLY A 220 0.78 15.73 -8.86
CA GLY A 220 1.60 16.71 -9.56
C GLY A 220 2.91 17.02 -8.84
N ALA A 221 2.91 17.02 -7.51
CA ALA A 221 4.13 17.15 -6.72
C ALA A 221 5.11 16.00 -7.01
N VAL A 222 4.64 14.75 -7.07
CA VAL A 222 5.51 13.60 -7.37
C VAL A 222 6.00 13.65 -8.82
N GLU A 223 5.16 14.07 -9.76
CA GLU A 223 5.52 14.20 -11.18
C GLU A 223 6.58 15.29 -11.38
N LEU A 224 6.40 16.46 -10.78
CA LEU A 224 7.37 17.56 -10.80
C LEU A 224 8.71 17.14 -10.16
N GLY A 225 8.67 16.45 -9.02
CA GLY A 225 9.89 15.96 -8.35
C GLY A 225 10.68 14.99 -9.24
N ASN A 226 10.00 14.12 -9.98
CA ASN A 226 10.63 13.20 -10.93
C ASN A 226 11.22 13.91 -12.15
N GLN A 227 10.53 14.93 -12.68
CA GLN A 227 11.04 15.74 -13.80
C GLN A 227 12.31 16.50 -13.40
N LEU A 228 12.28 17.21 -12.26
CA LEU A 228 13.43 17.95 -11.75
C LEU A 228 14.62 17.04 -11.40
N GLN A 229 14.36 15.81 -10.93
CA GLN A 229 15.40 14.80 -10.71
C GLN A 229 16.05 14.34 -12.03
N GLN A 230 15.27 14.15 -13.10
CA GLN A 230 15.82 13.79 -14.40
C GLN A 230 16.64 14.92 -15.02
N GLU A 231 16.19 16.17 -14.88
CA GLU A 231 16.87 17.34 -15.45
C GLU A 231 18.15 17.72 -14.70
N SER A 232 18.14 17.64 -13.37
CA SER A 232 19.31 17.93 -12.53
C SER A 232 20.33 16.80 -12.50
N GLY A 233 19.91 15.56 -12.75
CA GLY A 233 20.73 14.37 -12.49
C GLY A 233 21.05 14.15 -11.01
N MET A 234 20.34 14.83 -10.10
CA MET A 234 20.54 14.76 -8.65
C MET A 234 19.53 13.81 -7.99
N THR A 235 19.95 13.15 -6.91
CA THR A 235 19.02 12.40 -6.06
C THR A 235 18.29 13.38 -5.15
N LEU A 236 17.00 13.61 -5.40
CA LEU A 236 16.18 14.58 -4.66
C LEU A 236 15.39 13.90 -3.53
N PRO A 237 15.31 14.51 -2.33
CA PRO A 237 14.41 14.04 -1.27
C PRO A 237 12.93 14.07 -1.70
N SER A 238 12.14 13.10 -1.24
CA SER A 238 10.70 13.04 -1.53
C SER A 238 9.89 14.16 -0.87
N THR A 239 10.47 14.88 0.09
CA THR A 239 9.87 16.02 0.80
C THR A 239 10.20 17.37 0.16
N LEU A 240 11.04 17.41 -0.89
CA LEU A 240 11.60 18.66 -1.44
C LEU A 240 10.55 19.73 -1.75
N ILE A 241 9.41 19.34 -2.32
CA ILE A 241 8.33 20.29 -2.69
C ILE A 241 7.59 20.84 -1.47
N PHE A 242 7.60 20.10 -0.35
CA PHE A 242 7.04 20.56 0.93
C PHE A 242 8.04 21.43 1.70
N ASP A 243 9.33 21.10 1.60
CA ASP A 243 10.41 21.84 2.26
C ASP A 243 10.68 23.18 1.53
N TYR A 244 10.43 23.23 0.22
CA TYR A 244 10.60 24.40 -0.65
C TYR A 244 9.30 24.68 -1.43
N PRO A 245 8.28 25.26 -0.77
CA PRO A 245 6.93 25.38 -1.32
C PRO A 245 6.74 26.42 -2.44
N THR A 246 7.79 27.09 -2.93
CA THR A 246 7.72 28.03 -4.08
C THR A 246 8.77 27.71 -5.15
N ALA A 247 8.51 28.11 -6.40
CA ALA A 247 9.46 27.91 -7.49
C ALA A 247 10.81 28.60 -7.23
N ARG A 248 10.78 29.79 -6.59
CA ARG A 248 11.99 30.51 -6.18
C ARG A 248 12.80 29.77 -5.12
N GLN A 249 12.14 29.12 -4.16
CA GLN A 249 12.79 28.33 -3.13
C GLN A 249 13.42 27.05 -3.71
N LEU A 250 12.75 26.39 -4.65
CA LEU A 250 13.31 25.24 -5.39
C LEU A 250 14.56 25.65 -6.20
N ALA A 251 14.51 26.79 -6.90
CA ALA A 251 15.68 27.32 -7.62
C ALA A 251 16.85 27.64 -6.67
N GLY A 252 16.55 28.18 -5.48
CA GLY A 252 17.52 28.42 -4.42
C GLY A 252 18.20 27.14 -3.94
N TYR A 253 17.43 26.07 -3.73
CA TYR A 253 17.96 24.76 -3.35
C TYR A 253 18.93 24.19 -4.39
N PHE A 254 18.57 24.21 -5.68
CA PHE A 254 19.46 23.74 -6.74
C PHE A 254 20.73 24.58 -6.87
N LYS A 255 20.63 25.89 -6.63
CA LYS A 255 21.79 26.79 -6.63
C LYS A 255 22.73 26.48 -5.45
N GLU A 256 22.20 26.31 -4.24
CA GLU A 256 23.01 25.95 -3.07
C GLU A 256 23.69 24.60 -3.23
N GLU A 257 23.01 23.60 -3.78
CA GLU A 257 23.60 22.29 -4.03
C GLU A 257 24.64 22.32 -5.16
N ALA A 258 24.46 23.17 -6.17
CA ALA A 258 25.47 23.43 -7.19
C ALA A 258 26.70 24.17 -6.63
N ASP A 259 26.50 25.14 -5.73
CA ASP A 259 27.57 25.90 -5.09
C ASP A 259 28.38 25.03 -4.09
N LYS A 260 27.70 24.12 -3.37
CA LYS A 260 28.35 23.08 -2.55
C LYS A 260 29.16 22.10 -3.40
N ALA A 261 28.67 21.75 -4.58
CA ALA A 261 29.39 20.88 -5.52
C ALA A 261 30.59 21.57 -6.20
N ASN A 262 30.53 22.89 -6.36
CA ASN A 262 31.57 23.70 -7.03
C ASN A 262 32.60 24.33 -6.06
N GLY A 263 32.50 24.07 -4.76
CA GLY A 263 33.56 24.40 -3.80
C GLY A 263 33.76 25.89 -3.54
N THR A 264 32.71 26.70 -3.59
CA THR A 264 32.74 28.11 -3.17
C THR A 264 31.66 28.38 -2.14
N GLY A 265 31.92 27.97 -0.90
CA GLY A 265 31.12 28.31 0.28
C GLY A 265 32.07 28.57 1.45
N ASP A 266 32.09 29.82 1.88
CA ASP A 266 33.06 30.47 2.76
C ASP A 266 33.18 29.85 4.15
N ALA A 267 34.38 29.90 4.70
CA ALA A 267 34.70 29.41 6.04
C ALA A 267 34.22 30.41 7.10
N ALA A 268 33.29 29.98 7.96
CA ALA A 268 33.04 30.62 9.26
C ALA A 268 32.88 29.56 10.35
N VAL A 269 33.55 29.83 11.47
CA VAL A 269 33.89 28.93 12.57
C VAL A 269 32.69 28.60 13.44
N GLY A 270 32.58 27.32 13.84
CA GLY A 270 31.71 26.87 14.93
C GLY A 270 32.15 25.49 15.42
N ASP A 271 32.84 25.46 16.57
CA ASP A 271 33.26 24.24 17.28
C ASP A 271 32.07 23.29 17.52
N GLY A 272 32.16 22.07 16.99
CA GLY A 272 31.18 21.03 17.19
C GLY A 272 31.72 19.66 16.77
N LEU A 273 32.30 18.96 17.74
CA LEU A 273 32.63 17.53 17.80
C LEU A 273 32.58 16.73 16.47
N ALA A 274 33.76 16.32 16.00
CA ALA A 274 33.93 15.37 14.90
C ALA A 274 33.09 14.09 15.10
N PRO A 275 32.31 13.62 14.09
CA PRO A 275 31.65 12.33 14.18
C PRO A 275 32.70 11.21 14.15
N LYS A 276 32.75 10.45 15.24
CA LYS A 276 33.51 9.19 15.36
C LYS A 276 33.15 8.25 14.21
N ALA A 277 34.16 7.52 13.77
CA ALA A 277 34.14 6.50 12.73
C ALA A 277 32.86 5.63 12.73
N ALA A 278 32.32 5.41 11.54
CA ALA A 278 31.19 4.54 11.27
C ALA A 278 31.40 3.15 11.88
N VAL A 279 30.55 2.80 12.84
CA VAL A 279 30.43 1.42 13.33
C VAL A 279 29.70 0.62 12.26
N ASN A 280 30.34 -0.45 11.77
CA ASN A 280 29.77 -1.39 10.82
C ASN A 280 28.56 -2.10 11.45
N LEU A 281 27.33 -1.67 11.11
CA LEU A 281 26.06 -2.23 11.58
C LEU A 281 25.63 -3.43 10.71
N GLU A 282 26.50 -4.45 10.58
CA GLU A 282 26.19 -5.68 9.83
C GLU A 282 25.42 -6.73 10.65
N ALA A 283 24.84 -6.36 11.78
CA ALA A 283 23.82 -7.16 12.45
C ALA A 283 22.73 -6.24 13.01
N GLN A 284 21.74 -5.87 12.18
CA GLN A 284 20.52 -5.25 12.70
C GLN A 284 19.75 -6.28 13.53
N VAL A 285 20.01 -6.31 14.84
CA VAL A 285 19.11 -6.94 15.80
C VAL A 285 17.83 -6.12 15.80
N LYS A 286 16.77 -6.64 15.15
CA LYS A 286 15.44 -6.03 15.18
C LYS A 286 14.69 -6.59 16.38
N ALA A 287 14.54 -5.77 17.41
CA ALA A 287 13.65 -6.06 18.52
C ALA A 287 12.24 -5.60 18.15
N TYR A 288 11.25 -6.49 18.35
CA TYR A 288 9.84 -6.18 18.16
C TYR A 288 9.15 -6.36 19.50
N GLY A 289 8.53 -5.27 19.98
CA GLY A 289 7.66 -5.26 21.14
C GLY A 289 6.20 -5.28 20.73
N LEU A 290 5.37 -6.02 21.46
CA LEU A 290 3.91 -5.96 21.30
C LEU A 290 3.28 -6.02 22.69
N SER A 291 2.65 -4.93 23.10
CA SER A 291 1.68 -4.93 24.19
C SER A 291 0.30 -4.57 23.64
N ALA A 292 -0.72 -5.30 24.09
CA ALA A 292 -2.10 -5.04 23.75
C ALA A 292 -3.01 -5.56 24.87
N THR A 293 -4.00 -4.75 25.23
CA THR A 293 -5.09 -5.17 26.12
C THR A 293 -6.40 -5.19 25.32
N LEU A 294 -7.08 -6.33 25.34
CA LEU A 294 -8.37 -6.53 24.69
C LEU A 294 -9.49 -6.57 25.75
N PRO A 295 -10.76 -6.50 25.33
CA PRO A 295 -11.90 -6.60 26.25
C PRO A 295 -11.80 -7.81 27.18
N LEU A 296 -12.39 -7.73 28.37
CA LEU A 296 -12.23 -8.70 29.48
C LEU A 296 -10.84 -8.71 30.15
N GLY A 297 -9.94 -7.78 29.80
CA GLY A 297 -8.59 -7.73 30.38
C GLY A 297 -7.67 -8.81 29.84
N ILE A 298 -7.88 -9.21 28.58
CA ILE A 298 -7.02 -10.15 27.88
C ILE A 298 -5.74 -9.40 27.51
N THR A 299 -4.62 -9.82 28.09
CA THR A 299 -3.30 -9.21 27.85
C THR A 299 -2.33 -10.19 27.20
N LYS A 300 -2.73 -11.46 27.05
CA LYS A 300 -1.87 -12.54 26.52
C LYS A 300 -2.51 -13.23 25.32
N PRO A 301 -1.72 -13.58 24.27
CA PRO A 301 -2.22 -14.35 23.14
C PRO A 301 -2.83 -15.71 23.50
N SER A 302 -2.38 -16.34 24.60
CA SER A 302 -2.95 -17.60 25.09
C SER A 302 -4.40 -17.45 25.56
N GLN A 303 -4.74 -16.35 26.23
CA GLN A 303 -6.10 -16.06 26.69
C GLN A 303 -7.04 -15.77 25.51
N LEU A 304 -6.54 -15.06 24.49
CA LEU A 304 -7.31 -14.81 23.26
C LEU A 304 -7.66 -16.11 22.53
N ARG A 305 -6.71 -17.04 22.44
CA ARG A 305 -6.96 -18.37 21.84
C ARG A 305 -7.99 -19.18 22.61
N GLN A 306 -7.99 -19.08 23.94
CA GLN A 306 -8.97 -19.78 24.79
C GLN A 306 -10.39 -19.28 24.54
N ILE A 307 -10.58 -17.96 24.45
CA ILE A 307 -11.89 -17.37 24.16
C ILE A 307 -12.37 -17.74 22.77
N ALA A 308 -11.49 -17.69 21.77
CA ALA A 308 -11.82 -18.11 20.40
C ALA A 308 -12.20 -19.60 20.32
N ALA A 309 -11.50 -20.48 21.06
CA ALA A 309 -11.76 -21.92 21.07
C ALA A 309 -13.03 -22.32 21.83
N CYS A 310 -13.44 -21.54 22.84
CA CYS A 310 -14.61 -21.80 23.65
C CYS A 310 -15.85 -21.00 23.23
N SER A 311 -15.80 -20.30 22.09
CA SER A 311 -16.86 -19.38 21.64
C SER A 311 -17.26 -18.36 22.72
N GLY A 312 -16.29 -17.86 23.48
CA GLY A 312 -16.53 -16.89 24.55
C GLY A 312 -16.94 -15.52 24.00
N ASP A 313 -17.90 -14.87 24.67
CA ASP A 313 -18.33 -13.51 24.35
C ASP A 313 -17.59 -12.49 25.24
N ALA A 314 -17.01 -11.48 24.60
CA ALA A 314 -16.30 -10.40 25.29
C ALA A 314 -17.14 -9.12 25.44
N ILE A 315 -18.38 -9.15 24.96
CA ILE A 315 -19.35 -8.07 25.09
C ILE A 315 -20.07 -8.20 26.44
N ASN A 316 -20.02 -7.14 27.23
CA ASN A 316 -20.67 -7.08 28.55
C ASN A 316 -21.43 -5.77 28.71
N GLU A 317 -22.26 -5.69 29.75
CA GLU A 317 -22.90 -4.44 30.13
C GLU A 317 -21.86 -3.39 30.53
N VAL A 318 -22.14 -2.11 30.30
CA VAL A 318 -21.20 -1.04 30.59
C VAL A 318 -20.80 -1.03 32.07
N PRO A 319 -19.50 -1.02 32.40
CA PRO A 319 -19.04 -0.91 33.77
C PRO A 319 -19.56 0.38 34.44
N PRO A 320 -20.05 0.32 35.69
CA PRO A 320 -20.51 1.49 36.44
C PRO A 320 -19.44 2.59 36.58
N ALA A 321 -18.17 2.23 36.53
CA ALA A 321 -17.03 3.16 36.55
C ALA A 321 -16.92 4.04 35.30
N ARG A 322 -17.60 3.71 34.19
CA ARG A 322 -17.64 4.53 32.96
C ARG A 322 -18.82 5.48 32.98
N TRP A 323 -20.03 4.95 33.08
CA TRP A 323 -21.26 5.73 33.30
C TRP A 323 -22.35 4.88 33.92
N SER A 324 -23.29 5.54 34.61
CA SER A 324 -24.49 4.87 35.14
C SER A 324 -25.50 4.60 34.03
N LEU A 325 -26.07 3.40 34.04
CA LEU A 325 -27.13 2.99 33.12
C LEU A 325 -28.45 3.72 33.41
N GLU A 326 -28.68 4.13 34.66
CA GLU A 326 -29.84 4.94 35.04
C GLU A 326 -29.83 6.31 34.34
N ALA A 327 -28.64 6.86 34.08
CA ALA A 327 -28.47 8.10 33.32
C ALA A 327 -28.63 7.89 31.80
N ALA A 328 -28.36 6.68 31.29
CA ALA A 328 -28.53 6.32 29.89
C ALA A 328 -29.99 6.06 29.51
N ASP A 329 -30.80 5.52 30.44
CA ASP A 329 -32.24 5.32 30.25
C ASP A 329 -33.00 6.68 30.15
N ALA A 330 -32.42 7.77 30.67
CA ALA A 330 -32.93 9.14 30.53
C ALA A 330 -32.72 9.77 29.14
N LEU A 331 -31.84 9.20 28.29
CA LEU A 331 -31.54 9.69 26.93
C LEU A 331 -32.53 9.17 25.86
N GLY A 332 -33.62 8.52 26.29
CA GLY A 332 -34.65 7.93 25.43
C GLY A 332 -34.39 6.46 25.12
N GLU A 333 -35.48 5.71 24.95
CA GLU A 333 -35.52 4.23 24.93
C GLU A 333 -34.56 3.59 23.89
N ILE A 334 -34.43 4.21 22.71
CA ILE A 334 -33.61 3.69 21.61
C ILE A 334 -32.11 3.94 21.83
N ILE A 335 -31.73 5.05 22.45
CA ILE A 335 -30.33 5.39 22.71
C ILE A 335 -29.84 4.63 23.94
N GLY A 336 -30.63 4.57 25.02
CA GLY A 336 -30.32 3.78 26.21
C GLY A 336 -30.09 2.30 25.93
N GLN A 337 -30.90 1.69 25.04
CA GLN A 337 -30.73 0.28 24.65
C GLN A 337 -29.48 0.02 23.79
N ARG A 338 -29.07 0.97 22.93
CA ARG A 338 -27.90 0.80 22.03
C ARG A 338 -26.55 1.00 22.72
N VAL A 339 -26.54 1.67 23.87
CA VAL A 339 -25.31 2.06 24.59
C VAL A 339 -25.04 1.15 25.80
N ARG A 340 -25.89 0.13 26.05
CA ARG A 340 -25.80 -0.75 27.23
C ARG A 340 -24.68 -1.79 27.17
N HIS A 341 -24.31 -2.27 25.99
CA HIS A 341 -23.38 -3.39 25.84
C HIS A 341 -22.18 -3.05 24.95
N GLY A 342 -20.99 -3.47 25.35
CA GLY A 342 -19.75 -3.23 24.61
C GLY A 342 -18.57 -4.06 25.11
N GLY A 343 -17.48 -4.03 24.35
CA GLY A 343 -16.20 -4.59 24.77
C GLY A 343 -15.39 -3.51 25.47
N PHE A 344 -15.16 -3.65 26.78
CA PHE A 344 -14.50 -2.63 27.58
C PHE A 344 -13.13 -3.09 28.07
N MET A 345 -12.14 -2.19 27.99
CA MET A 345 -10.89 -2.33 28.72
C MET A 345 -11.16 -2.14 30.21
N ARG A 346 -10.62 -3.05 31.01
CA ARG A 346 -10.63 -2.93 32.48
C ARG A 346 -9.69 -1.81 32.88
N GLU A 347 -10.07 -1.06 33.91
CA GLU A 347 -9.16 -0.16 34.63
C GLU A 347 -8.52 0.95 33.77
N ALA A 348 -9.09 1.32 32.60
CA ALA A 348 -8.53 2.37 31.74
C ALA A 348 -8.49 3.78 32.37
N GLU A 349 -9.07 3.94 33.55
CA GLU A 349 -8.99 5.12 34.41
C GLU A 349 -7.73 5.16 35.29
N LEU A 350 -7.08 4.00 35.50
CA LEU A 350 -5.86 3.89 36.28
C LEU A 350 -4.66 4.27 35.41
N PHE A 351 -3.67 4.91 36.02
CA PHE A 351 -2.41 5.29 35.40
C PHE A 351 -1.33 5.48 36.46
N ASP A 352 -0.18 4.82 36.31
CA ASP A 352 0.96 5.00 37.24
C ASP A 352 1.74 6.28 36.91
N ASN A 353 1.19 7.42 37.33
CA ASN A 353 1.79 8.73 37.04
C ASN A 353 3.20 8.90 37.64
N ALA A 354 3.49 8.26 38.78
CA ALA A 354 4.79 8.32 39.42
C ALA A 354 5.87 7.63 38.57
N ARG A 355 5.54 6.49 37.94
CA ARG A 355 6.45 5.76 37.05
C ARG A 355 6.90 6.58 35.85
N PHE A 356 6.02 7.43 35.33
CA PHE A 356 6.26 8.27 34.15
C PHE A 356 6.70 9.70 34.50
N SER A 357 6.98 10.00 35.77
CA SER A 357 7.34 11.34 36.23
C SER A 357 6.28 12.42 35.92
N VAL A 358 5.00 12.04 35.89
CA VAL A 358 3.86 12.92 35.66
C VAL A 358 3.26 13.36 36.99
N SER A 359 3.02 14.66 37.17
CA SER A 359 2.41 15.16 38.41
C SER A 359 0.95 14.70 38.56
N PRO A 360 0.41 14.52 39.78
CA PRO A 360 -0.99 14.11 39.96
C PRO A 360 -2.02 15.03 39.29
N ALA A 361 -1.75 16.34 39.29
CA ALA A 361 -2.64 17.34 38.67
C ALA A 361 -2.68 17.21 37.15
N GLU A 362 -1.52 16.95 36.54
CA GLU A 362 -1.38 16.69 35.11
C GLU A 362 -2.01 15.35 34.73
N ALA A 363 -1.74 14.30 35.51
CA ALA A 363 -2.29 12.96 35.29
C ALA A 363 -3.82 12.97 35.25
N ILE A 364 -4.50 13.76 36.07
CA ILE A 364 -5.97 13.89 36.04
C ILE A 364 -6.45 14.55 34.74
N ALA A 365 -5.73 15.54 34.23
CA ALA A 365 -6.09 16.31 33.04
C ALA A 365 -5.70 15.63 31.72
N MET A 366 -4.77 14.66 31.75
CA MET A 366 -4.33 13.92 30.56
C MET A 366 -5.46 13.12 29.92
N ASP A 367 -5.48 13.05 28.59
CA ASP A 367 -6.39 12.16 27.87
C ASP A 367 -6.09 10.68 28.23
N PRO A 368 -7.09 9.84 28.55
CA PRO A 368 -6.85 8.42 28.84
C PRO A 368 -6.08 7.67 27.75
N GLN A 369 -6.24 8.03 26.47
CA GLN A 369 -5.50 7.41 25.36
C GLN A 369 -4.00 7.71 25.43
N GLN A 370 -3.62 8.90 25.92
CA GLN A 370 -2.22 9.26 26.11
C GLN A 370 -1.59 8.45 27.25
N ARG A 371 -2.32 8.24 28.34
CA ARG A 371 -1.89 7.41 29.48
C ARG A 371 -1.64 5.96 29.03
N LEU A 372 -2.58 5.38 28.28
CA LEU A 372 -2.47 4.02 27.75
C LEU A 372 -1.31 3.87 26.75
N LEU A 373 -1.07 4.88 25.91
CA LEU A 373 0.06 4.86 24.97
C LEU A 373 1.41 4.81 25.71
N MET A 374 1.53 5.55 26.83
CA MET A 374 2.76 5.56 27.63
C MET A 374 2.99 4.21 28.33
N GLU A 375 1.95 3.61 28.90
CA GLU A 375 2.05 2.31 29.57
C GLU A 375 2.35 1.18 28.59
N TYR A 376 1.58 1.04 27.51
CA TYR A 376 1.80 -0.03 26.54
C TYR A 376 3.06 0.17 25.70
N GLY A 377 3.48 1.42 25.47
CA GLY A 377 4.76 1.72 24.85
C GLY A 377 5.97 1.36 25.72
N TYR A 378 5.80 1.33 27.05
CA TYR A 378 6.83 0.87 27.97
C TYR A 378 6.85 -0.66 28.14
N GLU A 379 5.68 -1.30 28.08
CA GLU A 379 5.57 -2.77 28.17
C GLU A 379 6.06 -3.50 26.91
N ALA A 380 5.94 -2.86 25.74
CA ALA A 380 6.41 -3.36 24.45
C ALA A 380 7.93 -3.22 24.31
#